data_AF-A0A962ZBG6-F1
#
_entry.id   AF-A0A962ZBG6-F1
#
_cell.length_a   1.000
_cell.length_b   1.000
_cell.length_c   1.000
_cell.angle_alpha   90.00
_cell.angle_beta   90.00
_cell.angle_gamma   90.00
#
_symmetry.space_group_name_H-M   'P 1'
#
loop_
_entity.id
_entity.type
_entity.pdbx_description
1 polymer ?
#
loop_
_entity_poly.entity_id
_entity_poly.type
_entity_poly.pdbx_seq_one_letter_code
_entity_poly.pdbx_strand_id
1 'polypeptide(L)'
;MPLSVFDLFKIGIGPSSSHTVGPMWAAHRFLLSLDSRGLIEKTVRVRTLLYGSLALTGLGHATDKAVILGLAGEVPDRIDADAADARLAAIR
;
A
#
# COMPACT_ATOMS: atom_id res chain seq x y z
N MET A 1 0.83 -23.88 -12.87
CA MET A 1 1.48 -22.54 -12.90
C MET A 1 2.97 -22.76 -12.75
N PRO A 2 3.80 -22.28 -13.68
CA PRO A 2 5.25 -22.26 -13.46
C PRO A 2 5.57 -21.26 -12.33
N LEU A 3 6.50 -21.61 -11.45
CA LEU A 3 7.03 -20.74 -10.40
C LEU A 3 8.35 -20.14 -10.89
N SER A 4 8.52 -18.81 -10.81
CA SER A 4 9.74 -18.12 -11.19
C SER A 4 10.61 -17.77 -9.96
N VAL A 5 11.93 -17.62 -10.15
CA VAL A 5 12.81 -17.06 -9.12
C VAL A 5 12.36 -15.64 -8.72
N PHE A 6 11.80 -14.88 -9.65
CA PHE A 6 11.24 -13.54 -9.39
C PHE A 6 9.93 -13.58 -8.60
N ASP A 7 9.28 -14.75 -8.48
CA ASP A 7 8.13 -14.91 -7.59
C ASP A 7 8.55 -15.06 -6.13
N LEU A 8 9.75 -15.61 -5.90
CA LEU A 8 10.33 -15.85 -4.58
C LEU A 8 11.07 -14.63 -4.05
N PHE A 9 11.83 -13.94 -4.90
CA PHE A 9 12.66 -12.80 -4.53
C PHE A 9 12.11 -11.52 -5.14
N LYS A 10 11.40 -10.73 -4.33
CA LYS A 10 10.80 -9.45 -4.73
C LYS A 10 11.36 -8.34 -3.87
N ILE A 11 11.71 -7.23 -4.53
CA ILE A 11 12.03 -5.98 -3.85
C ILE A 11 10.73 -5.43 -3.25
N GLY A 12 10.82 -4.91 -2.04
CA GLY A 12 9.70 -4.32 -1.33
C GLY A 12 10.15 -3.59 -0.07
N ILE A 13 9.20 -3.03 0.66
CA ILE A 13 9.42 -2.36 1.94
C ILE A 13 8.99 -3.25 3.12
N GLY A 14 9.79 -3.26 4.17
CA GLY A 14 9.48 -3.97 5.42
C GLY A 14 8.38 -3.28 6.24
N PRO A 15 7.89 -3.92 7.32
CA PRO A 15 8.42 -5.16 7.90
C PRO A 15 7.81 -6.46 7.35
N SER A 16 6.72 -6.43 6.57
CA SER A 16 5.99 -7.64 6.20
C SER A 16 5.51 -7.67 4.75
N SER A 17 5.79 -8.76 4.04
CA SER A 17 5.26 -8.96 2.68
C SER A 17 3.73 -9.03 2.66
N SER A 18 3.12 -9.69 3.65
CA SER A 18 1.66 -9.91 3.69
C SER A 18 0.88 -8.73 4.30
N HIS A 19 1.49 -8.01 5.24
CA HIS A 19 0.82 -6.93 5.98
C HIS A 19 1.34 -5.53 5.62
N THR A 20 2.39 -5.41 4.82
CA THR A 20 2.92 -4.12 4.33
C THR A 20 2.92 -4.06 2.80
N VAL A 21 3.70 -4.91 2.13
CA VAL A 21 3.83 -4.90 0.66
C VAL A 21 2.51 -5.19 -0.05
N GLY A 22 1.78 -6.23 0.39
CA GLY A 22 0.48 -6.60 -0.17
C GLY A 22 -0.56 -5.47 -0.05
N PRO A 23 -0.83 -4.95 1.16
CA PRO A 23 -1.76 -3.83 1.36
C PRO A 23 -1.39 -2.55 0.59
N MET A 24 -0.10 -2.22 0.48
CA MET A 24 0.36 -1.06 -0.30
C MET A 24 0.04 -1.23 -1.80
N TRP A 25 0.33 -2.40 -2.37
CA TRP A 25 -0.06 -2.72 -3.74
C TRP A 25 -1.57 -2.69 -3.95
N ALA A 26 -2.36 -3.18 -2.99
CA ALA A 26 -3.81 -3.16 -3.06
C ALA A 26 -4.35 -1.72 -3.09
N ALA A 27 -3.82 -0.84 -2.24
CA ALA A 27 -4.15 0.58 -2.22
C ALA A 27 -3.77 1.30 -3.52
N HIS A 28 -2.55 1.08 -4.02
CA HIS A 28 -2.11 1.66 -5.29
C HIS A 28 -2.95 1.18 -6.49
N ARG A 29 -3.31 -0.11 -6.52
CA ARG A 29 -4.22 -0.64 -7.55
C ARG A 29 -5.62 -0.04 -7.47
N PHE A 30 -6.12 0.24 -6.28
CA PHE A 30 -7.39 0.95 -6.11
C PHE A 30 -7.32 2.37 -6.68
N LEU A 31 -6.24 3.11 -6.41
CA LEU A 31 -5.97 4.43 -7.00
C LEU A 31 -5.98 4.37 -8.54
N LEU A 32 -5.20 3.47 -9.15
CA LEU A 32 -5.18 3.30 -10.61
C LEU A 32 -6.56 2.91 -11.17
N SER A 33 -7.33 2.13 -10.42
CA SER A 33 -8.69 1.77 -10.82
C SER A 33 -9.66 2.96 -10.75
N LEU A 34 -9.48 3.89 -9.82
CA LEU A 34 -10.23 5.16 -9.80
C LEU A 34 -9.85 6.03 -11.00
N ASP A 35 -8.56 6.15 -11.28
CA ASP A 35 -8.03 6.96 -12.39
C ASP A 35 -8.54 6.46 -13.75
N SER A 36 -8.38 5.17 -14.02
CA SER A 36 -8.83 4.55 -15.28
C SER A 36 -10.35 4.63 -15.52
N ARG A 37 -11.14 4.88 -14.47
CA ARG A 37 -12.60 5.12 -14.56
C ARG A 37 -12.96 6.61 -14.64
N GLY A 38 -11.97 7.51 -14.64
CA GLY A 38 -12.18 8.96 -14.63
C GLY A 38 -12.90 9.45 -13.37
N LEU A 39 -12.71 8.75 -12.24
CA LEU A 39 -13.41 9.03 -10.98
C LEU A 39 -12.58 9.84 -9.98
N ILE A 40 -11.29 10.07 -10.22
CA ILE A 40 -10.40 10.80 -9.30
C ILE A 40 -10.99 12.17 -8.93
N GLU A 41 -11.29 13.00 -9.93
CA GLU A 41 -11.81 14.37 -9.72
C GLU A 41 -13.18 14.40 -9.01
N LYS A 42 -13.93 13.30 -9.04
CA LYS A 42 -15.24 13.16 -8.38
C LYS A 42 -15.14 12.56 -6.98
N THR A 43 -13.99 11.99 -6.61
CA THR A 43 -13.81 11.26 -5.36
C THR A 43 -13.41 12.22 -4.25
N VAL A 44 -14.38 12.59 -3.41
CA VAL A 44 -14.15 13.49 -2.26
C VAL A 44 -13.64 12.77 -1.01
N ARG A 45 -13.78 11.44 -0.95
CA ARG A 45 -13.40 10.63 0.21
C ARG A 45 -13.11 9.20 -0.19
N VAL A 46 -12.05 8.64 0.40
CA VAL A 46 -11.76 7.20 0.39
C VAL A 46 -11.86 6.65 1.82
N ARG A 47 -12.24 5.37 1.94
CA ARG A 47 -12.29 4.67 3.23
C ARG A 47 -11.70 3.28 3.04
N THR A 48 -10.73 2.94 3.88
CA THR A 48 -10.18 1.59 3.97
C THR A 48 -10.67 0.92 5.24
N LEU A 49 -11.06 -0.35 5.13
CA LEU A 49 -11.44 -1.21 6.25
C LEU A 49 -10.50 -2.42 6.23
N LEU A 50 -9.84 -2.67 7.37
CA LEU A 50 -9.02 -3.86 7.57
C LEU A 50 -9.86 -4.91 8.29
N TYR A 51 -9.70 -6.18 7.91
CA TYR A 51 -10.45 -7.31 8.48
C TYR A 51 -9.52 -8.41 8.97
N GLY A 52 -10.00 -9.22 9.93
CA GLY A 52 -9.31 -10.42 10.40
C GLY A 52 -7.89 -10.16 10.93
N SER A 53 -6.94 -11.03 10.58
CA SER A 53 -5.53 -10.93 11.01
C SER A 53 -4.85 -9.63 10.57
N LEU A 54 -5.25 -9.09 9.41
CA LEU A 54 -4.74 -7.82 8.89
C LEU A 54 -5.13 -6.64 9.79
N ALA A 55 -6.36 -6.65 10.33
CA ALA A 55 -6.80 -5.66 11.30
C ALA A 55 -6.11 -5.86 12.66
N LEU A 56 -6.02 -7.11 13.13
CA LEU A 56 -5.51 -7.45 14.46
C LEU A 56 -4.04 -7.07 14.64
N THR A 57 -3.23 -7.22 13.59
CA THR A 57 -1.77 -7.01 13.66
C THR A 57 -1.31 -5.81 12.83
N GLY A 58 -2.24 -5.05 12.25
CA GLY A 58 -1.93 -4.05 11.24
C GLY A 58 -1.01 -2.93 11.75
N LEU A 59 -1.18 -2.48 12.99
CA LEU A 59 -0.33 -1.45 13.59
C LEU A 59 1.13 -1.92 13.75
N GLY A 60 1.33 -3.14 14.24
CA GLY A 60 2.67 -3.72 14.41
C GLY A 60 3.40 -3.98 13.08
N HIS A 61 2.64 -4.13 11.99
CA HIS A 61 3.18 -4.35 10.64
C HIS A 61 3.11 -3.11 9.74
N ALA A 62 2.77 -1.94 10.30
CA ALA A 62 2.61 -0.68 9.56
C ALA A 62 1.64 -0.77 8.37
N THR A 63 0.59 -1.61 8.47
CA THR A 63 -0.43 -1.78 7.43
C THR A 63 -1.19 -0.48 7.14
N ASP A 64 -1.46 0.32 8.17
CA ASP A 64 -2.10 1.62 8.02
C ASP A 64 -1.23 2.57 7.19
N LYS A 65 0.07 2.67 7.49
CA LYS A 65 1.04 3.46 6.73
C LYS A 65 1.10 2.99 5.27
N ALA A 66 1.22 1.67 5.08
CA ALA A 66 1.30 1.04 3.76
C ALA A 66 0.07 1.38 2.88
N VAL A 67 -1.13 1.30 3.46
CA VAL A 67 -2.37 1.67 2.75
C VAL A 67 -2.37 3.15 2.38
N ILE A 68 -2.01 4.04 3.30
CA ILE A 68 -2.03 5.49 3.06
C ILE A 68 -1.03 5.86 1.97
N LEU A 69 0.20 5.36 2.06
CA LEU A 69 1.25 5.63 1.06
C LEU A 69 0.88 5.06 -0.32
N GLY A 70 0.28 3.86 -0.36
CA GLY A 70 -0.23 3.30 -1.61
C GLY A 70 -1.34 4.13 -2.24
N LEU A 71 -2.25 4.69 -1.43
CA LEU A 71 -3.29 5.63 -1.90
C LEU A 71 -2.70 6.98 -2.33
N ALA A 72 -1.54 7.36 -1.81
CA ALA A 72 -0.77 8.53 -2.22
C ALA A 72 0.06 8.32 -3.50
N GLY A 73 -0.04 7.13 -4.13
CA GLY A 73 0.65 6.80 -5.38
C GLY A 73 2.01 6.15 -5.22
N GLU A 74 2.46 5.88 -3.99
CA GLU A 74 3.72 5.18 -3.75
C GLU A 74 3.58 3.68 -4.04
N VAL A 75 4.69 3.04 -4.43
CA VAL A 75 4.77 1.59 -4.62
C VAL A 75 5.92 0.99 -3.82
N PRO A 76 5.76 -0.23 -3.24
CA PRO A 76 6.68 -0.77 -2.25
C PRO A 76 8.09 -1.07 -2.79
N ASP A 77 8.24 -1.25 -4.10
CA ASP A 77 9.52 -1.52 -4.77
C ASP A 77 10.26 -0.25 -5.23
N ARG A 78 9.66 0.94 -5.08
CA ARG A 78 10.24 2.23 -5.51
C ARG A 78 10.17 3.36 -4.49
N ILE A 79 9.46 3.15 -3.39
CA ILE A 79 9.36 4.13 -2.31
C ILE A 79 10.73 4.30 -1.62
N ASP A 80 11.07 5.56 -1.33
CA ASP A 80 12.17 5.89 -0.43
C ASP A 80 11.72 5.66 1.02
N ALA A 81 12.31 4.64 1.67
CA ALA A 81 11.97 4.26 3.02
C ALA A 81 12.29 5.35 4.05
N ASP A 82 13.32 6.17 3.83
CA ASP A 82 13.74 7.23 4.74
C ASP A 82 12.78 8.44 4.64
N ALA A 83 12.20 8.67 3.46
CA ALA A 83 11.23 9.73 3.23
C ALA A 83 9.77 9.33 3.55
N ALA A 84 9.48 8.03 3.67
CA ALA A 84 8.12 7.50 3.82
C ALA A 84 7.38 8.08 5.03
N ASP A 85 8.05 8.19 6.18
CA ASP A 85 7.45 8.72 7.40
C ASP A 85 7.17 10.24 7.30
N ALA A 86 8.07 11.00 6.68
CA ALA A 86 7.86 12.43 6.45
C ALA A 86 6.67 12.68 5.50
N ARG A 87 6.54 11.87 4.45
CA ARG A 87 5.43 11.96 3.50
C ARG A 87 4.10 11.57 4.13
N LEU A 88 4.09 10.54 4.98
CA LEU A 88 2.92 10.16 5.76
C LEU A 88 2.49 11.29 6.72
N ALA A 89 3.43 11.97 7.35
CA ALA A 89 3.15 13.09 8.24
C ALA A 89 2.49 14.28 7.52
N ALA A 90 2.77 14.51 6.23
CA ALA A 90 2.13 15.56 5.45
C ALA A 90 0.66 15.26 5.08
N ILE A 91 0.23 14.01 5.20
CA ILE A 91 -1.15 13.58 4.89
C ILE A 91 -2.05 13.62 6.14
N ARG A 92 -1.46 13.49 7.33
CA ARG A 92 -2.16 13.47 8.62
C ARG A 92 -2.29 14.86 9.21
#